data_AF-A0AA38ZAD6-F1
#
_entry.id   AF-A0AA38ZAD6-F1
#
_cell.length_a   1.000
_cell.length_b   1.000
_cell.length_c   1.000
_cell.angle_alpha   90.00
_cell.angle_beta   90.00
_cell.angle_gamma   90.00
#
_symmetry.space_group_name_H-M   'P 1'
#
loop_
_entity.id
_entity.type
_entity.pdbx_description
1 polymer ?
#
loop_
_entity_poly.entity_id
_entity_poly.type
_entity_poly.pdbx_seq_one_letter_code
_entity_poly.pdbx_strand_id
1 'polypeptide(L)'
;MTCLCWLLMWFEAILGLRENLDKSELISVGRVENVEELAEELGCKVGRLSSTHLGMLLGAPFKSAIAWDGIEKRLRKRLGMWKRQYISKRGGEFHLDS
;
A
#
# COMPACT_ATOMS: atom_id res chain seq x y z
N MET A 1 16.28 10.49 17.18
CA MET A 1 15.41 11.54 16.64
C MET A 1 16.02 12.29 15.46
N THR A 2 17.25 12.80 15.58
CA THR A 2 17.95 13.58 14.52
C THR A 2 17.99 12.92 13.14
N CYS A 3 18.23 11.61 13.02
CA CYS A 3 18.33 10.95 11.72
C CYS A 3 17.00 10.93 10.93
N LEU A 4 15.86 10.78 11.61
CA LEU A 4 14.54 10.75 10.95
C LEU A 4 14.16 12.12 10.42
N CYS A 5 14.35 13.17 11.23
CA CYS A 5 14.14 14.55 10.80
C CYS A 5 15.05 14.91 9.62
N TRP A 6 16.32 14.46 9.63
CA TRP A 6 17.24 14.69 8.51
C TRP A 6 16.79 13.99 7.23
N LEU A 7 16.31 12.74 7.32
CA LEU A 7 15.79 11.99 6.18
C LEU A 7 14.57 12.68 5.55
N LEU A 8 13.62 13.12 6.38
CA LEU A 8 12.41 13.82 5.92
C LEU A 8 12.76 15.15 5.23
N MET A 9 13.69 15.92 5.80
CA MET A 9 14.19 17.15 5.20
C MET A 9 14.82 16.92 3.82
N TRP A 10 15.64 15.87 3.68
CA TRP A 10 16.23 15.52 2.38
C TRP A 10 15.18 15.04 1.38
N PHE A 11 14.17 14.30 1.84
CA PHE A 11 13.07 13.83 1.00
C PHE A 11 12.23 15.00 0.46
N GLU A 12 11.87 15.95 1.32
CA GLU A 12 11.21 17.20 0.92
C GLU A 12 12.05 18.00 -0.07
N ALA A 13 13.36 18.14 0.18
CA ALA A 13 14.27 18.86 -0.70
C ALA A 13 14.42 18.21 -2.09
N ILE A 14 14.43 16.88 -2.16
CA ILE A 14 14.59 16.14 -3.43
C ILE A 14 13.28 16.11 -4.22
N LEU A 15 12.14 15.92 -3.55
CA LEU A 15 10.85 15.78 -4.20
C LEU A 15 10.09 17.10 -4.39
N GLY A 16 10.54 18.19 -3.76
CA GLY A 16 9.85 19.48 -3.77
C GLY A 16 8.44 19.40 -3.20
N LEU A 17 8.19 18.41 -2.34
CA LEU A 17 6.89 18.13 -1.74
C LEU A 17 6.86 18.74 -0.34
N ARG A 18 5.96 19.69 -0.11
CA ARG A 18 5.68 20.18 1.24
C ARG A 18 4.88 19.12 2.00
N GLU A 19 5.56 18.29 2.77
CA GLU A 19 4.88 17.29 3.60
C GLU A 19 4.00 17.99 4.63
N ASN A 20 2.71 17.64 4.63
CA ASN A 20 1.73 18.24 5.50
C ASN A 20 1.59 17.34 6.73
N LEU A 21 2.46 17.56 7.73
CA LEU A 21 2.56 16.69 8.91
C LEU A 21 1.26 16.65 9.73
N ASP A 22 0.45 17.71 9.67
CA ASP A 22 -0.89 17.75 10.27
C ASP A 22 -1.88 16.70 9.69
N LYS A 23 -1.61 16.25 8.45
CA LYS A 23 -2.38 15.20 7.77
C LYS A 23 -1.68 13.84 7.78
N SER A 24 -0.40 13.78 8.11
CA SER A 24 0.33 12.52 8.14
C SER A 24 0.07 11.80 9.46
N GLU A 25 -0.02 10.48 9.37
CA GLU A 25 -0.17 9.62 10.53
C GLU A 25 1.11 8.80 10.69
N LEU A 26 1.72 8.84 11.87
CA LEU A 26 2.81 7.98 12.26
C LEU A 26 2.26 6.61 12.64
N ILE A 27 2.68 5.58 11.92
CA ILE A 27 2.19 4.23 12.17
C ILE A 27 3.36 3.30 12.51
N SER A 28 3.27 2.64 13.65
CA SER A 28 4.27 1.64 14.05
C SER A 28 4.00 0.28 13.40
N VAL A 29 5.06 -0.32 12.88
CA VAL A 29 5.06 -1.68 12.35
C VAL A 29 5.74 -2.57 13.40
N GLY A 30 4.95 -3.17 14.29
CA GLY A 30 5.44 -4.05 15.37
C GLY A 30 5.36 -3.43 16.78
N ARG A 31 5.98 -4.09 17.77
CA ARG A 31 6.03 -3.61 19.16
C ARG A 31 7.14 -2.57 19.30
N VAL A 32 6.76 -1.29 19.28
CA VAL A 32 7.66 -0.15 19.49
C VAL A 32 7.07 0.65 20.65
N GLU A 33 7.85 0.88 21.70
CA GLU A 33 7.35 1.45 22.97
C GLU A 33 7.30 2.99 22.97
N ASN A 34 7.73 3.67 21.89
CA ASN A 34 7.96 5.13 21.90
C ASN A 34 7.25 5.88 20.76
N VAL A 35 6.18 5.31 20.21
CA VAL A 35 5.52 5.83 18.98
C VAL A 35 4.78 7.13 19.24
N GLU A 36 4.23 7.28 20.44
CA GLU A 36 3.49 8.47 20.86
C GLU A 36 4.42 9.68 21.04
N GLU A 37 5.53 9.50 21.74
CA GLU A 37 6.60 10.52 21.88
C GLU A 37 7.14 10.92 20.49
N LEU A 38 7.30 9.95 19.59
CA LEU A 38 7.79 10.19 18.24
C LEU A 38 6.82 11.04 17.40
N ALA A 39 5.51 10.80 17.56
CA ALA A 39 4.47 11.51 16.83
C ALA A 39 4.30 12.95 17.35
N GLU A 40 4.43 13.16 18.66
CA GLU A 40 4.43 14.50 19.26
C GLU A 40 5.61 15.34 18.78
N GLU A 41 6.83 14.78 18.73
CA GLU A 41 8.01 15.53 18.27
C GLU A 41 7.94 15.88 16.76
N LEU A 42 7.31 15.01 15.96
CA LEU A 42 7.09 15.23 14.54
C LEU A 42 5.83 16.04 14.22
N GLY A 43 4.99 16.36 15.22
CA GLY A 43 3.73 17.08 15.02
C GLY A 43 2.71 16.32 14.17
N CYS A 44 2.78 15.00 14.12
CA CYS A 44 1.89 14.15 13.32
C CYS A 44 1.00 13.30 14.23
N LYS A 45 -0.12 12.77 13.69
CA LYS A 45 -1.04 11.96 14.50
C LYS A 45 -0.52 10.53 14.62
N VAL A 46 -0.73 9.87 15.76
CA VAL A 46 -0.49 8.42 15.84
C VAL A 46 -1.60 7.70 15.07
N GLY A 47 -1.26 7.12 13.93
CA GLY A 47 -2.15 6.26 13.17
C GLY A 47 -2.07 4.82 13.65
N ARG A 48 -3.19 4.11 13.55
CA ARG A 48 -3.20 2.65 13.73
C ARG A 48 -3.16 2.00 12.36
N LEU A 49 -2.11 1.22 12.11
CA LEU A 49 -2.11 0.32 10.96
C LEU A 49 -3.24 -0.65 11.22
N SER A 50 -4.23 -0.67 10.33
CA SER A 50 -5.21 -1.75 10.33
C SER A 50 -4.41 -3.05 10.30
N SER A 51 -4.67 -3.97 11.21
CA SER A 51 -4.00 -5.27 11.23
C SER A 51 -4.01 -5.91 9.84
N THR A 52 -4.98 -5.57 8.99
CA THR A 52 -5.16 -6.05 7.61
C THR A 52 -4.68 -5.05 6.53
N HIS A 53 -3.40 -4.70 6.45
CA HIS A 53 -2.92 -3.88 5.32
C HIS A 53 -2.87 -4.71 4.03
N LEU A 54 -3.42 -4.21 2.92
CA LEU A 54 -3.56 -4.91 1.63
C LEU A 54 -4.36 -6.24 1.67
N GLY A 55 -5.07 -6.53 2.75
CA GLY A 55 -5.74 -7.82 2.96
C GLY A 55 -4.89 -8.86 3.71
N MET A 56 -3.71 -8.48 4.18
CA MET A 56 -2.78 -9.36 4.91
C MET A 56 -2.65 -8.92 6.37
N LEU A 57 -2.62 -9.89 7.29
CA LEU A 57 -2.33 -9.60 8.70
C LEU A 57 -0.87 -9.16 8.85
N LEU A 58 -0.63 -7.93 9.31
CA LEU A 58 0.69 -7.48 9.73
C LEU A 58 1.13 -8.33 10.93
N GLY A 59 2.14 -9.16 10.72
CA GLY A 59 2.61 -10.16 11.69
C GLY A 59 2.44 -11.61 11.23
N ALA A 60 1.68 -11.86 10.16
CA ALA A 60 1.74 -13.14 9.47
C ALA A 60 3.15 -13.32 8.88
N PRO A 61 3.77 -14.50 9.00
CA PRO A 61 5.05 -14.76 8.37
C PRO A 61 4.93 -14.44 6.88
N PHE A 62 5.83 -13.60 6.35
CA PHE A 62 5.85 -13.26 4.91
C PHE A 62 5.92 -14.53 4.03
N LYS A 63 6.50 -15.61 4.57
CA LYS A 63 6.60 -16.94 3.95
C LYS A 63 5.35 -17.81 4.11
N SER A 64 4.28 -17.35 4.77
CA SER A 64 3.08 -18.16 4.96
C SER A 64 2.22 -18.16 3.69
N ALA A 65 2.18 -19.31 3.01
CA ALA A 65 1.38 -19.50 1.80
C ALA A 65 -0.11 -19.21 2.03
N ILE A 66 -0.61 -19.46 3.24
CA ILE A 66 -2.00 -19.23 3.65
C ILE A 66 -2.35 -17.74 3.64
N ALA A 67 -1.44 -16.85 4.04
CA ALA A 67 -1.68 -15.40 4.02
C ALA A 67 -1.77 -14.85 2.59
N TRP A 68 -1.09 -15.50 1.63
CA TRP A 68 -1.06 -15.08 0.23
C TRP A 68 -2.22 -15.64 -0.61
N ASP A 69 -2.82 -16.77 -0.25
CA ASP A 69 -3.90 -17.42 -1.00
C ASP A 69 -5.12 -16.49 -1.21
N GLY A 70 -5.51 -15.74 -0.16
CA GLY A 70 -6.62 -14.77 -0.25
C GLY A 70 -6.33 -13.61 -1.20
N ILE A 71 -5.08 -13.14 -1.22
CA ILE A 71 -4.61 -12.04 -2.09
C ILE A 71 -4.52 -12.53 -3.53
N GLU A 72 -3.97 -13.72 -3.76
CA GLU A 72 -3.84 -14.34 -5.07
C GLU A 72 -5.22 -14.57 -5.72
N LYS A 73 -6.19 -15.11 -4.97
CA LYS A 73 -7.58 -15.29 -5.45
C LYS A 73 -8.21 -13.96 -5.87
N ARG A 74 -8.00 -12.90 -5.09
CA ARG A 74 -8.52 -11.55 -5.40
C ARG A 74 -7.87 -10.96 -6.65
N LEU A 75 -6.55 -11.11 -6.81
CA LEU A 75 -5.81 -10.68 -8.00
C LEU A 75 -6.25 -11.45 -9.25
N ARG A 76 -6.37 -12.78 -9.17
CA ARG A 76 -6.86 -13.63 -10.26
C ARG A 76 -8.26 -13.23 -10.72
N LYS A 77 -9.16 -12.92 -9.78
CA LYS A 77 -10.51 -12.44 -10.11
C LYS A 77 -10.48 -11.10 -10.85
N ARG A 78 -9.69 -10.14 -10.37
CA ARG A 78 -9.53 -8.82 -11.01
C ARG A 78 -8.95 -8.96 -12.42
N LEU A 79 -7.91 -9.78 -12.58
CA LEU A 79 -7.27 -10.02 -13.87
C LEU A 79 -8.21 -10.72 -14.86
N GLY A 80 -9.02 -11.68 -14.39
CA GLY A 80 -10.03 -12.34 -15.21
C GLY A 80 -11.13 -11.40 -15.69
N MET A 81 -11.59 -10.48 -14.84
CA MET A 81 -12.56 -9.45 -15.23
C MET A 81 -11.97 -8.48 -16.26
N TRP A 82 -10.73 -8.04 -16.05
CA TRP A 82 -10.04 -7.14 -16.98
C TRP A 82 -9.82 -7.81 -18.35
N LYS A 83 -9.42 -9.08 -18.36
CA LYS A 83 -9.27 -9.90 -19.57
C LYS A 83 -10.60 -10.00 -20.34
N ARG A 84 -11.72 -10.24 -19.65
CA ARG A 84 -13.06 -10.27 -20.28
C ARG A 84 -13.47 -8.92 -20.85
N GLN A 85 -13.19 -7.82 -20.16
CA GLN A 85 -13.60 -6.49 -20.60
C GLN A 85 -12.80 -5.95 -21.79
N TYR A 86 -11.49 -6.23 -21.85
CA TYR A 86 -10.61 -5.67 -22.88
C TYR A 86 -10.32 -6.62 -24.06
N ILE A 87 -10.34 -7.94 -23.87
CA ILE A 87 -10.05 -8.90 -24.96
C ILE A 87 -11.31 -9.28 -25.75
N SER A 88 -12.50 -9.21 -25.15
CA SER A 88 -13.76 -9.61 -25.81
C SER A 88 -14.23 -8.65 -26.92
N LYS A 89 -13.56 -7.50 -27.13
CA LYS A 89 -13.94 -6.50 -28.15
C LYS A 89 -13.20 -6.64 -29.50
N ARG A 90 -12.30 -7.60 -29.69
CA ARG A 90 -11.46 -7.71 -30.91
C ARG A 90 -11.69 -8.95 -31.77
N GLY A 91 -12.85 -9.61 -31.67
CA GLY A 91 -13.06 -10.94 -32.26
C GLY A 91 -14.42 -11.14 -32.92
N GLY A 92 -14.93 -10.16 -33.67
CA GLY A 92 -16.15 -10.35 -34.44
C GLY A 92 -16.21 -9.40 -35.63
N GLU A 93 -15.88 -9.95 -36.80
CA GLU A 93 -16.29 -9.58 -38.17
C GLU A 93 -15.12 -9.70 -39.16
N PHE A 94 -14.88 -10.95 -39.59
CA PHE A 94 -14.47 -11.22 -40.96
C PHE A 94 -15.46 -12.26 -41.50
N HIS A 95 -16.60 -11.77 -42.00
CA HIS A 95 -17.45 -12.53 -42.89
C HIS A 95 -16.71 -12.57 -44.22
N LEU A 96 -16.11 -13.72 -44.54
CA LEU A 96 -15.63 -14.00 -45.89
C LEU A 96 -16.88 -14.32 -46.72
N ASP A 97 -17.42 -13.32 -47.42
CA ASP A 97 -18.32 -13.57 -48.54
C ASP A 97 -17.46 -14.10 -49.69
N SER A 98 -17.73 -15.36 -50.04
CA SER A 98 -17.21 -16.08 -51.19
C SER A 98 -18.25 -16.14 -52.30
#